data_AF-A0AAV2GH95-F1
#
_entry.id   AF-A0AAV2GH95-F1
#
_cell.length_a   1.000
_cell.length_b   1.000
_cell.length_c   1.000
_cell.angle_alpha   90.00
_cell.angle_beta   90.00
_cell.angle_gamma   90.00
#
_symmetry.space_group_name_H-M   'P 1'
#
loop_
_entity.id
_entity.type
_entity.pdbx_description
1 polymer ?
#
loop_
_entity_poly.entity_id
_entity_poly.type
_entity_poly.pdbx_seq_one_letter_code
_entity_poly.pdbx_strand_id
1 'polypeptide(L)'
;MADDDLCCFNKDSFLGKAPKKSPLLLRMAVVVLLMACSLYISSVCLKQVGIVSVNSPGIFKVVERQCPVPNIEPWEIPYVHYPKPTMYSRAECECNPVRYFAILSMQRSGSGWFETLLNNHTNVSSNGEIFSVKIRRRNVSTIVETLDRVYNLDWLSSASKNECTAAVGFKWMLNQGVMQHPDEVVEYFRTRGVSAIFLFRRNLLRRMISVLANEYDRGAKLLNGTHKSHVHSPHEAEILARYKPLINTTLLIHNLKQVENTTAQALEYFKSTRHMILYYEDIAKNRTKLYEVLDFLKVPQRELKSRQVKIHKGSLSNHVENWEEVQAALQGTQYKAFLDIDY
;
A
#
# COMPACT_ATOMS: atom_id res chain seq x y z
N MET A 1 -1.85 -69.20 21.38
CA MET A 1 -1.26 -70.17 22.32
C MET A 1 -1.47 -71.53 21.68
N ALA A 2 -0.34 -72.19 21.36
CA ALA A 2 -0.19 -73.55 20.85
C ALA A 2 -0.77 -73.92 19.46
N ASP A 3 0.17 -74.38 18.61
CA ASP A 3 0.03 -75.42 17.57
C ASP A 3 -0.72 -76.66 18.08
N ASP A 4 -1.23 -77.61 17.30
CA ASP A 4 -0.76 -78.25 16.07
C ASP A 4 -1.96 -79.04 15.52
N ASP A 5 -2.03 -79.25 14.19
CA ASP A 5 -2.61 -80.51 13.70
C ASP A 5 -1.98 -80.93 12.36
N LEU A 6 -1.22 -82.02 12.47
CA LEU A 6 -0.56 -82.78 11.42
C LEU A 6 -1.58 -83.71 10.76
N CYS A 7 -1.66 -83.73 9.42
CA CYS A 7 -2.30 -84.82 8.71
C CYS A 7 -1.51 -85.27 7.48
N CYS A 8 -1.33 -86.59 7.41
CA CYS A 8 -0.43 -87.37 6.59
C CYS A 8 -0.90 -87.56 5.12
N PHE A 9 -0.06 -88.30 4.39
CA PHE A 9 -0.21 -88.98 3.08
C PHE A 9 0.35 -88.17 1.89
N ASN A 10 1.16 -88.71 0.98
CA ASN A 10 1.36 -90.10 0.59
C ASN A 10 2.75 -90.32 -0.06
N LYS A 11 3.19 -91.57 -0.01
CA LYS A 11 4.43 -92.11 -0.58
C LYS A 11 4.19 -92.40 -2.07
N ASP A 12 5.11 -91.99 -2.96
CA ASP A 12 5.37 -92.75 -4.18
C ASP A 12 6.78 -92.49 -4.72
N SER A 13 7.49 -93.60 -4.88
CA SER A 13 8.84 -93.73 -5.37
C SER A 13 8.90 -93.66 -6.89
N PHE A 14 9.74 -92.80 -7.46
CA PHE A 14 10.19 -92.93 -8.84
C PHE A 14 11.68 -92.60 -8.97
N LEU A 15 12.49 -93.63 -9.21
CA LEU A 15 13.83 -93.51 -9.77
C LEU A 15 13.73 -92.83 -11.14
N GLY A 16 14.13 -91.55 -11.20
CA GLY A 16 14.26 -90.78 -12.44
C GLY A 16 15.72 -90.53 -12.78
N LYS A 17 16.19 -91.14 -13.87
CA LYS A 17 17.52 -90.95 -14.47
C LYS A 17 17.93 -89.47 -14.53
N ALA A 18 19.15 -89.14 -14.12
CA ALA A 18 19.73 -87.82 -14.30
C ALA A 18 19.87 -87.50 -15.81
N PRO A 19 19.26 -86.42 -16.33
CA PRO A 19 19.50 -86.01 -17.70
C PRO A 19 20.87 -85.32 -17.78
N LYS A 20 21.71 -85.79 -18.69
CA LYS A 20 22.94 -85.10 -19.10
C LYS A 20 22.57 -83.68 -19.54
N LYS A 21 22.77 -82.69 -18.68
CA LYS A 21 22.62 -81.27 -19.03
C LYS A 21 23.66 -80.96 -20.10
N SER A 22 23.20 -80.62 -21.31
CA SER A 22 24.11 -80.31 -22.40
C SER A 22 24.92 -79.05 -22.04
N PRO A 23 26.27 -79.06 -22.18
CA PRO A 23 27.11 -77.91 -21.84
C PRO A 23 26.79 -76.68 -22.70
N LEU A 24 26.06 -76.87 -23.82
CA LEU A 24 25.61 -75.82 -24.71
C LEU A 24 24.47 -74.99 -24.10
N LEU A 25 23.47 -75.59 -23.47
CA LEU A 25 22.36 -74.85 -22.85
C LEU A 25 22.83 -74.00 -21.66
N LEU A 26 23.78 -74.52 -20.88
CA LEU A 26 24.40 -73.78 -19.78
C LEU A 26 25.22 -72.59 -20.30
N ARG A 27 26.01 -72.79 -21.37
CA ARG A 27 26.77 -71.70 -22.01
C ARG A 27 25.86 -70.63 -22.61
N MET A 28 24.76 -71.03 -23.26
CA MET A 28 23.78 -70.08 -23.78
C MET A 28 23.08 -69.29 -22.67
N ALA A 29 22.73 -69.94 -21.55
CA ALA A 29 22.15 -69.27 -20.39
C ALA A 29 23.13 -68.26 -19.75
N VAL A 30 24.42 -68.61 -19.66
CA VAL A 30 25.47 -67.70 -19.17
C VAL A 30 25.66 -66.50 -20.11
N VAL A 31 25.65 -66.71 -21.42
CA VAL A 31 25.74 -65.60 -22.41
C VAL A 31 24.53 -64.67 -22.31
N VAL A 32 23.32 -65.22 -22.15
CA VAL A 32 22.10 -64.42 -21.97
C VAL A 32 22.15 -63.63 -20.65
N LEU A 33 22.62 -64.23 -19.56
CA LEU A 33 22.81 -63.54 -18.28
C LEU A 33 23.86 -62.43 -18.38
N LEU A 34 24.98 -62.66 -19.08
CA LEU A 34 26.01 -61.64 -19.30
C LEU A 34 25.50 -60.48 -20.16
N MET A 35 24.71 -60.78 -21.19
CA MET A 35 24.05 -59.76 -22.03
C MET A 35 23.04 -58.94 -21.22
N ALA A 36 22.21 -59.59 -20.40
CA ALA A 36 21.24 -58.91 -19.53
C ALA A 36 21.94 -58.07 -18.45
N CYS A 37 23.00 -58.58 -17.83
CA CYS A 37 23.81 -57.83 -16.87
C CYS A 37 24.53 -56.65 -17.54
N SER A 38 25.04 -56.81 -18.76
CA SER A 38 25.69 -55.73 -19.52
C SER A 38 24.70 -54.64 -19.91
N LEU A 39 23.47 -55.00 -20.31
CA LEU A 39 22.38 -54.05 -20.58
C LEU A 39 21.90 -53.34 -19.30
N TYR A 40 21.84 -54.05 -18.18
CA TYR A 40 21.49 -53.47 -16.87
C TYR A 40 22.56 -52.51 -16.37
N ILE A 41 23.83 -52.89 -16.41
CA ILE A 41 24.97 -52.03 -16.05
C ILE A 41 25.04 -50.83 -16.99
N SER A 42 24.85 -51.01 -18.29
CA SER A 42 24.78 -49.90 -19.25
C SER A 42 23.60 -48.96 -18.96
N SER A 43 22.43 -49.49 -18.57
CA SER A 43 21.27 -48.68 -18.17
C SER A 43 21.51 -47.89 -16.88
N VAL A 44 22.19 -48.48 -15.89
CA VAL A 44 22.55 -47.81 -14.63
C VAL A 44 23.65 -46.77 -14.86
N CYS A 45 24.64 -47.07 -15.70
CA CYS A 45 25.66 -46.09 -16.14
C CYS A 45 25.04 -44.95 -16.96
N LEU A 46 24.08 -45.22 -17.85
CA LEU A 46 23.32 -44.18 -18.55
C LEU A 46 22.47 -43.33 -17.61
N LYS A 47 21.92 -43.91 -16.53
CA LYS A 47 21.23 -43.15 -15.48
C LYS A 47 22.18 -42.30 -14.63
N GLN A 48 23.44 -42.73 -14.44
CA GLN A 48 24.46 -41.94 -13.76
C GLN A 48 25.05 -40.83 -14.65
N VAL A 49 25.19 -41.07 -15.96
CA VAL A 49 25.60 -40.05 -16.94
C VAL A 49 24.45 -39.10 -17.27
N GLY A 50 23.18 -39.54 -17.22
CA GLY A 50 21.99 -38.70 -17.36
C GLY A 50 21.70 -37.76 -16.19
N ILE A 51 22.44 -37.89 -15.08
CA ILE A 51 22.39 -36.95 -13.93
C ILE A 51 23.54 -35.93 -13.98
N VAL A 52 24.54 -36.11 -14.85
CA VAL A 52 25.67 -35.18 -15.01
C VAL A 52 25.81 -34.79 -16.48
N SER A 53 25.36 -33.57 -16.80
CA SER A 53 25.39 -32.88 -18.11
C SER A 53 24.05 -32.83 -18.87
N VAL A 54 23.13 -32.00 -18.35
CA VAL A 54 22.49 -31.01 -19.21
C VAL A 54 23.12 -29.67 -18.88
N ASN A 55 24.23 -29.35 -19.55
CA ASN A 55 24.61 -27.97 -19.80
C ASN A 55 23.50 -27.36 -20.65
N SER A 56 22.49 -26.80 -20.00
CA SER A 56 21.56 -25.88 -20.64
C SER A 56 22.38 -24.70 -21.17
N PRO A 57 22.21 -24.28 -22.43
CA PRO A 57 22.94 -23.14 -22.95
C PRO A 57 22.49 -21.89 -22.19
N GLY A 58 23.37 -21.38 -21.32
CA GLY A 58 23.30 -20.05 -20.76
C GLY A 58 21.98 -19.65 -20.10
N ILE A 59 21.45 -20.44 -19.17
CA ILE A 59 20.65 -19.83 -18.11
C ILE A 59 21.67 -19.09 -17.25
N PHE A 60 21.80 -17.78 -17.47
CA PHE A 60 22.32 -16.89 -16.44
C PHE A 60 21.61 -17.28 -15.15
N LYS A 61 22.29 -18.01 -14.25
CA LYS A 61 21.94 -17.91 -12.85
C LYS A 61 22.09 -16.44 -12.58
N VAL A 62 20.95 -15.75 -12.49
CA VAL A 62 20.88 -14.43 -11.88
C VAL A 62 21.51 -14.67 -10.53
N VAL A 63 22.80 -14.34 -10.41
CA VAL A 63 23.45 -14.16 -9.13
C VAL A 63 22.49 -13.23 -8.42
N GLU A 64 21.81 -13.72 -7.38
CA GLU A 64 20.98 -12.90 -6.53
C GLU A 64 21.91 -11.75 -6.15
N ARG A 65 21.71 -10.57 -6.77
CA ARG A 65 22.61 -9.44 -6.58
C ARG A 65 22.39 -9.09 -5.12
N GLN A 66 23.32 -9.52 -4.26
CA GLN A 66 23.29 -9.11 -2.87
C GLN A 66 23.34 -7.59 -2.90
N CYS A 67 22.22 -6.99 -2.52
CA CYS A 67 22.14 -5.55 -2.43
C CYS A 67 23.29 -5.08 -1.54
N PRO A 68 24.00 -4.01 -1.93
CA PRO A 68 25.06 -3.49 -1.10
C PRO A 68 24.51 -3.24 0.29
N VAL A 69 25.26 -3.65 1.32
CA VAL A 69 24.86 -3.43 2.72
C VAL A 69 24.62 -1.93 2.86
N PRO A 70 23.38 -1.51 3.12
CA PRO A 70 23.07 -0.10 3.06
C PRO A 70 23.71 0.59 4.27
N ASN A 71 24.42 1.69 4.03
CA ASN A 71 24.99 2.51 5.09
C ASN A 71 23.87 3.33 5.75
N ILE A 72 23.10 2.68 6.62
CA ILE A 72 21.92 3.23 7.28
C ILE A 72 22.14 3.15 8.79
N GLU A 73 21.86 4.26 9.45
CA GLU A 73 21.91 4.34 10.92
C GLU A 73 20.96 3.33 11.57
N PRO A 74 21.33 2.69 12.69
CA PRO A 74 20.51 1.63 13.30
C PRO A 74 19.05 2.02 13.56
N TRP A 75 18.79 3.28 13.92
CA TRP A 75 17.43 3.79 14.19
C TRP A 75 16.59 4.03 12.92
N GLU A 76 17.19 4.08 11.74
CA GLU A 76 16.48 4.22 10.46
C GLU A 76 16.10 2.87 9.83
N ILE A 77 16.74 1.77 10.26
CA ILE A 77 16.50 0.40 9.75
C ILE A 77 15.00 0.02 9.77
N PRO A 78 14.22 0.29 10.84
CA PRO A 78 12.80 -0.10 10.88
C PRO A 78 11.93 0.56 9.81
N TYR A 79 12.37 1.69 9.23
CA TYR A 79 11.61 2.48 8.25
C TYR A 79 12.01 2.19 6.80
N VAL A 80 12.95 1.27 6.59
CA VAL A 80 13.54 0.97 5.29
C VAL A 80 13.19 -0.46 4.90
N HIS A 81 12.51 -0.59 3.76
CA HIS A 81 11.99 -1.87 3.30
C HIS A 81 12.47 -2.21 1.90
N TYR A 82 12.49 -3.51 1.60
CA TYR A 82 12.77 -4.04 0.27
C TYR A 82 11.58 -4.91 -0.18
N PRO A 83 10.46 -4.28 -0.60
CA PRO A 83 9.27 -4.99 -1.07
C PRO A 83 9.59 -6.00 -2.16
N LYS A 84 8.87 -7.13 -2.15
CA LYS A 84 8.94 -8.18 -3.16
C LYS A 84 7.53 -8.37 -3.74
N PRO A 85 7.10 -7.51 -4.68
CA PRO A 85 5.80 -7.61 -5.30
C PRO A 85 5.59 -9.00 -5.91
N THR A 86 4.36 -9.49 -5.83
CA THR A 86 3.98 -10.81 -6.31
C THR A 86 3.66 -10.82 -7.81
N MET A 87 3.22 -9.67 -8.34
CA MET A 87 2.76 -9.57 -9.73
C MET A 87 3.87 -9.23 -10.74
N TYR A 88 5.03 -8.76 -10.28
CA TYR A 88 6.13 -8.35 -11.16
C TYR A 88 7.47 -8.36 -10.42
N SER A 89 8.59 -8.35 -11.17
CA SER A 89 9.91 -8.14 -10.61
C SER A 89 10.25 -6.65 -10.56
N ARG A 90 10.87 -6.20 -9.47
CA ARG A 90 11.40 -4.83 -9.35
C ARG A 90 12.67 -4.61 -10.20
N ALA A 91 13.22 -5.66 -10.82
CA ALA A 91 14.36 -5.60 -11.73
C ALA A 91 15.52 -4.74 -11.17
N GLU A 92 15.97 -3.71 -11.89
CA GLU A 92 17.03 -2.80 -11.43
C GLU A 92 16.71 -2.08 -10.11
N CYS A 93 15.43 -2.01 -9.72
CA CYS A 93 14.97 -1.38 -8.49
C CYS A 93 14.94 -2.31 -7.26
N GLU A 94 15.30 -3.60 -7.39
CA GLU A 94 15.24 -4.57 -6.29
C GLU A 94 15.99 -4.08 -5.05
N CYS A 95 17.17 -3.50 -5.25
CA CYS A 95 18.02 -2.98 -4.18
C CYS A 95 17.72 -1.53 -3.77
N ASN A 96 16.68 -0.91 -4.32
CA ASN A 96 16.29 0.42 -3.87
C ASN A 96 15.40 0.31 -2.63
N PRO A 97 15.79 0.93 -1.50
CA PRO A 97 14.97 0.93 -0.30
C PRO A 97 13.68 1.73 -0.51
N VAL A 98 12.60 1.28 0.10
CA VAL A 98 11.29 1.91 0.05
C VAL A 98 10.87 2.28 1.46
N ARG A 99 10.46 3.53 1.66
CA ARG A 99 9.85 4.03 2.89
C ARG A 99 8.34 4.06 2.77
N TYR A 100 7.66 3.66 3.84
CA TYR A 100 6.21 3.63 3.89
C TYR A 100 5.66 4.90 4.51
N PHE A 101 4.59 5.45 3.93
CA PHE A 101 3.88 6.57 4.53
C PHE A 101 2.36 6.45 4.40
N ALA A 102 1.65 7.23 5.20
CA ALA A 102 0.21 7.44 5.08
C ALA A 102 -0.13 8.91 5.36
N ILE A 103 -0.94 9.52 4.50
CA ILE A 103 -1.43 10.89 4.69
C ILE A 103 -2.75 10.82 5.46
N LEU A 104 -2.72 11.10 6.75
CA LEU A 104 -3.88 11.11 7.62
C LEU A 104 -4.52 12.50 7.61
N SER A 105 -5.78 12.59 7.19
CA SER A 105 -6.42 13.89 6.96
C SER A 105 -7.94 13.84 7.12
N MET A 106 -8.61 14.96 6.88
CA MET A 106 -10.07 15.04 6.81
C MET A 106 -10.49 15.58 5.44
N GLN A 107 -11.74 15.33 5.05
CA GLN A 107 -12.28 15.91 3.82
C GLN A 107 -12.11 17.44 3.81
N ARG A 108 -11.70 17.94 2.64
CA ARG A 108 -11.51 19.37 2.35
C ARG A 108 -10.38 20.06 3.15
N SER A 109 -9.41 19.26 3.64
CA SER A 109 -8.20 19.77 4.30
C SER A 109 -6.99 19.95 3.38
N GLY A 110 -7.18 19.81 2.05
CA GLY A 110 -6.11 20.02 1.06
C GLY A 110 -5.28 18.78 0.73
N SER A 111 -5.63 17.60 1.26
CA SER A 111 -4.90 16.35 1.02
C SER A 111 -4.89 15.89 -0.45
N GLY A 112 -5.94 16.16 -1.22
CA GLY A 112 -5.91 15.91 -2.67
C GLY A 112 -4.86 16.74 -3.40
N TRP A 113 -4.74 18.04 -3.07
CA TRP A 113 -3.71 18.91 -3.65
C TRP A 113 -2.31 18.50 -3.18
N PHE A 114 -2.15 18.25 -1.89
CA PHE A 114 -0.87 17.82 -1.31
C PHE A 114 -0.38 16.49 -1.91
N GLU A 115 -1.26 15.51 -2.10
CA GLU A 115 -0.93 14.28 -2.79
C GLU A 115 -0.46 14.51 -4.23
N THR A 116 -1.10 15.41 -4.99
CA THR A 116 -0.61 15.71 -6.34
C THR A 116 0.78 16.34 -6.37
N LEU A 117 1.15 17.10 -5.32
CA LEU A 117 2.51 17.60 -5.17
C LEU A 117 3.49 16.46 -4.91
N LEU A 118 3.16 15.53 -4.00
CA LEU A 118 4.03 14.37 -3.72
C LEU A 118 4.17 13.47 -4.96
N ASN A 119 3.07 13.20 -5.67
CA ASN A 119 3.08 12.41 -6.90
C ASN A 119 3.77 13.12 -8.08
N ASN A 120 4.14 14.40 -7.96
CA ASN A 120 5.03 15.03 -8.94
C ASN A 120 6.48 14.57 -8.78
N HIS A 121 6.88 14.09 -7.60
CA HIS A 121 8.21 13.55 -7.36
C HIS A 121 8.38 12.19 -8.08
N THR A 122 9.53 11.99 -8.72
CA THR A 122 9.82 10.79 -9.54
C THR A 122 9.85 9.51 -8.72
N ASN A 123 10.27 9.57 -7.46
CA ASN A 123 10.45 8.42 -6.58
C ASN A 123 9.37 8.28 -5.49
N VAL A 124 8.29 9.08 -5.53
CA VAL A 124 7.19 9.00 -4.56
C VAL A 124 5.92 8.56 -5.26
N SER A 125 5.21 7.60 -4.66
CA SER A 125 3.93 7.12 -5.15
C SER A 125 2.88 7.11 -4.02
N SER A 126 1.89 7.99 -4.13
CA SER A 126 0.70 8.04 -3.26
C SER A 126 -0.52 7.56 -4.02
N ASN A 127 -1.16 6.49 -3.52
CA ASN A 127 -2.15 5.70 -4.23
C ASN A 127 -3.61 6.17 -4.02
N GLY A 128 -3.85 7.45 -3.74
CA GLY A 128 -5.19 7.99 -3.54
C GLY A 128 -5.84 7.56 -2.24
N GLU A 129 -7.17 7.68 -2.16
CA GLU A 129 -7.97 7.27 -0.99
C GLU A 129 -8.36 5.80 -1.06
N ILE A 130 -7.39 4.90 -0.87
CA ILE A 130 -7.62 3.46 -1.00
C ILE A 130 -8.73 2.95 -0.07
N PHE A 131 -8.86 3.52 1.13
CA PHE A 131 -9.85 3.15 2.14
C PHE A 131 -11.19 3.88 2.00
N SER A 132 -11.39 4.69 0.95
CA SER A 132 -12.73 5.20 0.62
C SER A 132 -13.70 4.06 0.26
N VAL A 133 -13.17 2.93 -0.22
CA VAL A 133 -13.94 1.73 -0.57
C VAL A 133 -14.25 0.92 0.70
N LYS A 134 -15.54 0.81 1.04
CA LYS A 134 -16.02 0.19 2.29
C LYS A 134 -15.50 -1.22 2.54
N ILE A 135 -15.42 -2.07 1.50
CA ILE A 135 -14.98 -3.47 1.67
C ILE A 135 -13.57 -3.58 2.25
N ARG A 136 -12.68 -2.65 1.88
CA ARG A 136 -11.27 -2.64 2.31
C ARG A 136 -11.08 -2.30 3.79
N ARG A 137 -12.13 -1.80 4.43
CA ARG A 137 -12.13 -1.39 5.84
C ARG A 137 -13.26 -2.04 6.64
N ARG A 138 -13.72 -3.22 6.20
CA ARG A 138 -14.82 -3.94 6.85
C ARG A 138 -14.44 -4.43 8.26
N ASN A 139 -13.18 -4.81 8.44
CA ASN A 139 -12.59 -5.24 9.71
C ASN A 139 -11.07 -5.06 9.67
N VAL A 140 -10.41 -5.26 10.81
CA VAL A 140 -8.95 -5.14 10.96
C VAL A 140 -8.18 -6.03 9.98
N SER A 141 -8.59 -7.29 9.80
CA SER A 141 -7.90 -8.22 8.90
C SER A 141 -7.86 -7.69 7.46
N THR A 142 -8.98 -7.15 6.95
CA THR A 142 -9.02 -6.59 5.59
C THR A 142 -8.22 -5.29 5.49
N ILE A 143 -8.16 -4.50 6.56
CA ILE A 143 -7.32 -3.30 6.62
C ILE A 143 -5.85 -3.71 6.49
N VAL A 144 -5.39 -4.65 7.31
CA VAL A 144 -4.00 -5.15 7.28
C VAL A 144 -3.66 -5.75 5.93
N GLU A 145 -4.51 -6.60 5.35
CA GLU A 145 -4.32 -7.15 4.01
C GLU A 145 -4.17 -6.05 2.95
N THR A 146 -4.99 -4.99 3.04
CA THR A 146 -4.92 -3.86 2.11
C THR A 146 -3.61 -3.08 2.29
N LEU A 147 -3.18 -2.84 3.53
CA LEU A 147 -1.90 -2.18 3.83
C LEU A 147 -0.73 -3.00 3.28
N ASP A 148 -0.71 -4.29 3.54
CA ASP A 148 0.34 -5.19 3.07
C ASP A 148 0.45 -5.21 1.55
N ARG A 149 -0.68 -5.24 0.83
CA ARG A 149 -0.68 -5.15 -0.63
C ARG A 149 -0.09 -3.84 -1.15
N VAL A 150 -0.44 -2.71 -0.55
CA VAL A 150 0.08 -1.40 -0.98
C VAL A 150 1.57 -1.28 -0.68
N TYR A 151 1.98 -1.67 0.52
CA TYR A 151 3.38 -1.56 0.94
C TYR A 151 4.29 -2.60 0.30
N ASN A 152 3.74 -3.75 -0.14
CA ASN A 152 4.46 -4.71 -0.97
C ASN A 152 4.57 -4.28 -2.45
N LEU A 153 4.08 -3.07 -2.80
CA LEU A 153 4.02 -2.54 -4.17
C LEU A 153 3.14 -3.36 -5.14
N ASP A 154 2.19 -4.14 -4.60
CA ASP A 154 1.20 -4.92 -5.37
C ASP A 154 -0.09 -4.12 -5.65
N TRP A 155 0.04 -2.79 -5.72
CA TRP A 155 -1.06 -1.87 -5.97
C TRP A 155 -0.89 -1.15 -7.30
N LEU A 156 -1.68 -1.55 -8.29
CA LEU A 156 -1.71 -0.92 -9.60
C LEU A 156 -2.56 0.36 -9.54
N SER A 157 -1.93 1.51 -9.77
CA SER A 157 -2.62 2.80 -9.85
C SER A 157 -1.95 3.74 -10.85
N SER A 158 -2.62 4.84 -11.17
CA SER A 158 -2.02 5.91 -11.99
C SER A 158 -0.84 6.61 -11.31
N ALA A 159 -0.60 6.35 -10.02
CA ALA A 159 0.56 6.86 -9.29
C ALA A 159 1.82 5.99 -9.48
N SER A 160 1.71 4.80 -10.10
CA SER A 160 2.86 3.96 -10.44
C SER A 160 3.85 4.73 -11.31
N LYS A 161 5.15 4.56 -11.03
CA LYS A 161 6.25 5.28 -11.67
C LYS A 161 7.06 4.33 -12.54
N ASN A 162 7.60 4.86 -13.63
CA ASN A 162 8.58 4.14 -14.45
C ASN A 162 9.98 4.14 -13.80
N GLU A 163 10.17 4.98 -12.77
CA GLU A 163 11.40 5.07 -11.99
C GLU A 163 11.27 4.27 -10.69
N CYS A 164 12.42 3.96 -10.08
CA CYS A 164 12.45 3.25 -8.81
C CYS A 164 11.74 4.05 -7.71
N THR A 165 10.68 3.47 -7.17
CA THR A 165 9.94 4.05 -6.04
C THR A 165 10.79 3.96 -4.78
N ALA A 166 10.98 5.09 -4.10
CA ALA A 166 11.71 5.21 -2.84
C ALA A 166 10.78 5.52 -1.66
N ALA A 167 9.57 6.04 -1.91
CA ALA A 167 8.53 6.18 -0.91
C ALA A 167 7.16 5.82 -1.49
N VAL A 168 6.41 4.98 -0.78
CA VAL A 168 5.06 4.55 -1.18
C VAL A 168 4.07 4.79 -0.04
N GLY A 169 2.88 5.24 -0.41
CA GLY A 169 1.83 5.52 0.54
C GLY A 169 0.49 5.77 -0.12
N PHE A 170 -0.41 6.39 0.63
CA PHE A 170 -1.78 6.69 0.22
C PHE A 170 -2.38 7.74 1.15
N LYS A 171 -3.57 8.24 0.81
CA LYS A 171 -4.38 9.09 1.68
C LYS A 171 -5.38 8.27 2.47
N TRP A 172 -5.53 8.58 3.75
CA TRP A 172 -6.51 7.99 4.62
C TRP A 172 -7.27 9.09 5.35
N MET A 173 -8.56 9.21 5.08
CA MET A 173 -9.36 10.18 5.83
C MET A 173 -9.73 9.59 7.19
N LEU A 174 -9.74 10.41 8.24
CA LEU A 174 -9.99 9.95 9.62
C LEU A 174 -11.35 9.23 9.79
N ASN A 175 -12.34 9.57 8.96
CA ASN A 175 -13.64 8.91 8.94
C ASN A 175 -13.70 7.62 8.10
N GLN A 176 -12.56 7.08 7.65
CA GLN A 176 -12.47 5.92 6.75
C GLN A 176 -11.86 4.68 7.40
N GLY A 177 -12.15 4.36 8.66
CA GLY A 177 -11.70 3.12 9.31
C GLY A 177 -10.55 3.32 10.29
N VAL A 178 -9.67 4.29 10.04
CA VAL A 178 -8.47 4.51 10.86
C VAL A 178 -8.79 4.89 12.31
N MET A 179 -9.87 5.64 12.55
CA MET A 179 -10.31 6.00 13.89
C MET A 179 -11.16 4.91 14.57
N GLN A 180 -11.60 3.90 13.82
CA GLN A 180 -12.38 2.77 14.35
C GLN A 180 -11.51 1.63 14.88
N HIS A 181 -10.28 1.52 14.37
CA HIS A 181 -9.30 0.49 14.75
C HIS A 181 -7.92 1.13 15.05
N PRO A 182 -7.85 2.11 15.97
CA PRO A 182 -6.63 2.88 16.18
C PRO A 182 -5.49 2.01 16.72
N ASP A 183 -5.75 1.11 17.66
CA ASP A 183 -4.72 0.30 18.31
C ASP A 183 -4.01 -0.61 17.31
N GLU A 184 -4.78 -1.30 16.46
CA GLU A 184 -4.23 -2.23 15.47
C GLU A 184 -3.49 -1.50 14.34
N VAL A 185 -3.99 -0.32 13.93
CA VAL A 185 -3.31 0.48 12.90
C VAL A 185 -2.04 1.13 13.45
N VAL A 186 -2.05 1.64 14.69
CA VAL A 186 -0.86 2.20 15.35
C VAL A 186 0.21 1.11 15.52
N GLU A 187 -0.19 -0.07 15.96
CA GLU A 187 0.72 -1.21 16.08
C GLU A 187 1.30 -1.63 14.72
N TYR A 188 0.48 -1.67 13.67
CA TYR A 188 0.96 -1.89 12.31
C TYR A 188 1.98 -0.82 11.89
N PHE A 189 1.68 0.46 12.12
CA PHE A 189 2.57 1.57 11.73
C PHE A 189 3.91 1.49 12.44
N ARG A 190 3.90 1.17 13.73
CA ARG A 190 5.10 1.03 14.55
C ARG A 190 5.95 -0.17 14.10
N THR A 191 5.32 -1.32 13.91
CA THR A 191 6.01 -2.56 13.56
C THR A 191 6.49 -2.58 12.10
N ARG A 192 5.78 -1.88 11.20
CA ARG A 192 6.10 -1.80 9.77
C ARG A 192 6.79 -0.50 9.37
N GLY A 193 7.21 0.34 10.32
CA GLY A 193 7.93 1.57 10.02
C GLY A 193 7.16 2.56 9.13
N VAL A 194 5.84 2.63 9.27
CA VAL A 194 5.01 3.55 8.48
C VAL A 194 5.10 4.95 9.06
N SER A 195 5.44 5.91 8.21
CA SER A 195 5.51 7.32 8.58
C SER A 195 4.15 8.01 8.38
N ALA A 196 3.55 8.51 9.46
CA ALA A 196 2.28 9.23 9.38
C ALA A 196 2.50 10.71 9.05
N ILE A 197 1.82 11.21 8.03
CA ILE A 197 1.79 12.63 7.68
C ILE A 197 0.38 13.14 7.98
N PHE A 198 0.22 13.85 9.09
CA PHE A 198 -1.02 14.52 9.40
C PHE A 198 -1.13 15.80 8.59
N LEU A 199 -2.21 15.94 7.81
CA LEU A 199 -2.51 17.17 7.09
C LEU A 199 -3.89 17.69 7.47
N PHE A 200 -3.91 18.79 8.19
CA PHE A 200 -5.14 19.45 8.65
C PHE A 200 -5.29 20.84 8.04
N ARG A 201 -6.44 21.46 8.32
CA ARG A 201 -6.73 22.83 7.90
C ARG A 201 -7.13 23.63 9.13
N ARG A 202 -6.43 24.72 9.41
CA ARG A 202 -6.68 25.53 10.61
C ARG A 202 -8.03 26.24 10.54
N ASN A 203 -8.39 26.80 9.39
CA ASN A 203 -9.69 27.47 9.26
C ASN A 203 -10.81 26.44 9.04
N LEU A 204 -11.43 26.01 10.14
CA LEU A 204 -12.47 24.97 10.14
C LEU A 204 -13.81 25.46 9.56
N LEU A 205 -14.12 26.76 9.67
CA LEU A 205 -15.28 27.36 9.00
C LEU A 205 -15.13 27.28 7.48
N ARG A 206 -13.97 27.71 6.95
CA ARG A 206 -13.64 27.60 5.51
C ARG A 206 -13.66 26.14 5.04
N ARG A 207 -13.21 25.22 5.88
CA ARG A 207 -13.31 23.77 5.61
C ARG A 207 -14.78 23.35 5.47
N MET A 208 -15.63 23.73 6.43
CA MET A 208 -17.06 23.41 6.45
C MET A 208 -17.78 23.94 5.21
N ILE A 209 -17.56 25.21 4.85
CA ILE A 209 -18.11 25.80 3.62
C ILE A 209 -17.72 24.96 2.40
N SER A 210 -16.45 24.57 2.32
CA SER A 210 -15.99 23.73 1.21
C SER A 210 -16.55 22.30 1.24
N VAL A 211 -16.93 21.77 2.41
CA VAL A 211 -17.61 20.47 2.53
C VAL A 211 -19.02 20.59 1.97
N LEU A 212 -19.77 21.59 2.43
CA LEU A 212 -21.16 21.83 2.00
C LEU A 212 -21.24 22.08 0.49
N ALA A 213 -20.36 22.92 -0.06
CA ALA A 213 -20.33 23.18 -1.51
C ALA A 213 -19.97 21.93 -2.33
N ASN A 214 -19.05 21.09 -1.84
CA ASN A 214 -18.71 19.84 -2.50
C ASN A 214 -19.86 18.82 -2.45
N GLU A 215 -20.61 18.78 -1.34
CA GLU A 215 -21.77 17.89 -1.22
C GLU A 215 -22.89 18.32 -2.16
N TYR A 216 -23.13 19.62 -2.29
CA TYR A 216 -24.07 20.16 -3.26
C TYR A 216 -23.70 19.75 -4.70
N ASP A 217 -22.44 19.94 -5.10
CA ASP A 217 -21.97 19.53 -6.44
C ASP A 217 -22.11 18.02 -6.70
N ARG A 218 -22.10 17.17 -5.66
CA ARG A 218 -22.32 15.73 -5.85
C ARG A 218 -23.72 15.44 -6.41
N GLY A 219 -24.72 16.21 -6.01
CA GLY A 219 -26.09 16.14 -6.52
C GLY A 219 -26.29 16.97 -7.78
N ALA A 220 -25.89 18.24 -7.75
CA ALA A 220 -26.14 19.20 -8.82
C ALA A 220 -25.25 18.97 -10.06
N LYS A 221 -24.04 18.42 -9.88
CA LYS A 221 -23.08 18.09 -10.93
C LYS A 221 -22.82 19.26 -11.88
N LEU A 222 -22.34 20.36 -11.30
CA LEU A 222 -22.29 21.68 -11.92
C LEU A 222 -21.37 21.76 -13.16
N LEU A 223 -20.45 20.80 -13.31
CA LEU A 223 -19.52 20.74 -14.43
C LEU A 223 -19.97 19.67 -15.44
N ASN A 224 -20.81 20.07 -16.39
CA ASN A 224 -21.29 19.22 -17.49
C ASN A 224 -21.88 17.88 -17.02
N GLY A 225 -22.68 17.90 -15.94
CA GLY A 225 -23.30 16.69 -15.40
C GLY A 225 -22.31 15.73 -14.74
N THR A 226 -21.10 16.20 -14.38
CA THR A 226 -20.10 15.43 -13.63
C THR A 226 -19.76 16.11 -12.30
N HIS A 227 -19.73 15.34 -11.22
CA HIS A 227 -19.19 15.80 -9.94
C HIS A 227 -17.67 15.91 -9.98
N LYS A 228 -17.11 17.04 -9.51
CA LYS A 228 -15.66 17.23 -9.40
C LYS A 228 -15.27 17.78 -8.03
N SER A 229 -14.55 16.95 -7.27
CA SER A 229 -14.00 17.35 -5.97
C SER A 229 -12.79 18.29 -6.10
N HIS A 230 -12.09 18.25 -7.23
CA HIS A 230 -10.93 19.08 -7.56
C HIS A 230 -11.01 19.49 -9.03
N VAL A 231 -10.44 20.66 -9.34
CA VAL A 231 -10.44 21.26 -10.68
C VAL A 231 -9.04 21.70 -11.06
N HIS A 232 -8.78 21.76 -12.37
CA HIS A 232 -7.47 22.14 -12.92
C HIS A 232 -7.51 23.47 -13.68
N SER A 233 -8.69 24.06 -13.89
CA SER A 233 -8.83 25.37 -14.52
C SER A 233 -9.42 26.41 -13.56
N PRO A 234 -9.01 27.68 -13.67
CA PRO A 234 -9.66 28.78 -12.94
C PRO A 234 -11.15 28.93 -13.27
N HIS A 235 -11.55 28.62 -14.50
CA HIS A 235 -12.94 28.74 -14.94
C HIS A 235 -13.86 27.73 -14.25
N GLU A 236 -13.48 26.45 -14.21
CA GLU A 236 -14.22 25.43 -13.46
C GLU A 236 -14.26 25.75 -11.96
N ALA A 237 -13.17 26.27 -11.41
CA ALA A 237 -13.11 26.72 -10.01
C ALA A 237 -14.13 27.83 -9.74
N GLU A 238 -14.28 28.78 -10.65
CA GLU A 238 -15.26 29.85 -10.52
C GLU A 238 -16.69 29.31 -10.56
N ILE A 239 -17.01 28.39 -11.48
CA ILE A 239 -18.34 27.76 -11.56
C ILE A 239 -18.70 27.08 -10.23
N LEU A 240 -17.79 26.27 -9.69
CA LEU A 240 -18.03 25.56 -8.42
C LEU A 240 -18.15 26.52 -7.22
N ALA A 241 -17.43 27.65 -7.23
CA ALA A 241 -17.46 28.64 -6.15
C ALA A 241 -18.72 29.50 -6.15
N ARG A 242 -19.57 29.45 -7.18
CA ARG A 242 -20.83 30.24 -7.25
C ARG A 242 -21.87 29.78 -6.23
N TYR A 243 -21.86 28.50 -5.87
CA TYR A 243 -22.78 27.99 -4.87
C TYR A 243 -22.38 28.47 -3.47
N LYS A 244 -23.32 29.12 -2.79
CA LYS A 244 -23.15 29.60 -1.43
C LYS A 244 -24.02 28.76 -0.50
N PRO A 245 -23.45 27.89 0.35
CA PRO A 245 -24.25 27.15 1.30
C PRO A 245 -24.90 28.03 2.36
N LEU A 246 -26.12 27.67 2.75
CA LEU A 246 -26.75 28.11 3.99
C LEU A 246 -26.19 27.30 5.17
N ILE A 247 -25.66 27.99 6.18
CA ILE A 247 -25.03 27.34 7.34
C ILE A 247 -26.02 27.31 8.51
N ASN A 248 -26.22 26.13 9.09
CA ASN A 248 -26.96 25.97 10.33
C ASN A 248 -26.14 26.51 11.52
N THR A 249 -26.47 27.71 11.97
CA THR A 249 -25.78 28.42 13.06
C THR A 249 -25.98 27.75 14.43
N THR A 250 -27.13 27.12 14.66
CA THR A 250 -27.43 26.38 15.90
C THR A 250 -26.44 25.23 16.15
N LEU A 251 -25.99 24.54 15.09
CA LEU A 251 -25.03 23.44 15.17
C LEU A 251 -23.59 23.84 14.87
N LEU A 252 -23.34 25.09 14.50
CA LEU A 252 -22.05 25.54 13.97
C LEU A 252 -20.90 25.30 14.96
N ILE A 253 -21.01 25.84 16.18
CA ILE A 253 -19.99 25.70 17.24
C ILE A 253 -19.73 24.23 17.57
N HIS A 254 -20.80 23.43 17.69
CA HIS A 254 -20.71 22.00 17.95
C HIS A 254 -19.91 21.28 16.86
N ASN A 255 -20.23 21.55 15.59
CA ASN A 255 -19.58 20.92 14.45
C ASN A 255 -18.10 21.34 14.32
N LEU A 256 -17.75 22.59 14.63
CA LEU A 256 -16.36 23.04 14.69
C LEU A 256 -15.60 22.30 15.80
N LYS A 257 -16.18 22.24 17.01
CA LYS A 257 -15.59 21.54 18.16
C LYS A 257 -15.38 20.05 17.91
N GLN A 258 -16.34 19.39 17.27
CA GLN A 258 -16.23 17.97 16.93
C GLN A 258 -15.01 17.68 16.06
N VAL A 259 -14.68 18.60 15.15
CA VAL A 259 -13.52 18.45 14.28
C VAL A 259 -12.22 18.65 15.04
N GLU A 260 -12.15 19.64 15.92
CA GLU A 260 -11.00 19.83 16.81
C GLU A 260 -10.77 18.60 17.68
N ASN A 261 -11.83 18.10 18.31
CA ASN A 261 -11.77 16.88 19.13
C ASN A 261 -11.29 15.67 18.32
N THR A 262 -11.81 15.47 17.11
CA THR A 262 -11.38 14.36 16.25
C THR A 262 -9.91 14.49 15.84
N THR A 263 -9.44 15.73 15.61
CA THR A 263 -8.04 16.02 15.30
C THR A 263 -7.14 15.69 16.49
N ALA A 264 -7.50 16.18 17.68
CA ALA A 264 -6.76 15.92 18.91
C ALA A 264 -6.70 14.41 19.23
N GLN A 265 -7.83 13.71 19.09
CA GLN A 265 -7.91 12.27 19.29
C GLN A 265 -7.02 11.49 18.32
N ALA A 266 -6.99 11.88 17.04
CA ALA A 266 -6.14 11.23 16.05
C ALA A 266 -4.65 11.43 16.37
N LEU A 267 -4.25 12.63 16.79
CA LEU A 267 -2.87 12.90 17.21
C LEU A 267 -2.50 12.11 18.47
N GLU A 268 -3.42 11.99 19.42
CA GLU A 268 -3.21 11.23 20.65
C GLU A 268 -3.03 9.73 20.36
N TYR A 269 -3.85 9.14 19.51
CA TYR A 269 -3.70 7.73 19.12
C TYR A 269 -2.35 7.45 18.47
N PHE A 270 -1.89 8.33 17.59
CA PHE A 270 -0.67 8.12 16.81
C PHE A 270 0.58 8.72 17.45
N LYS A 271 0.53 9.20 18.71
CA LYS A 271 1.64 9.88 19.38
C LYS A 271 2.92 9.02 19.48
N SER A 272 2.78 7.70 19.51
CA SER A 272 3.89 6.74 19.58
C SER A 272 4.45 6.34 18.21
N THR A 273 3.83 6.80 17.12
CA THR A 273 4.29 6.52 15.75
C THR A 273 5.24 7.63 15.26
N ARG A 274 6.08 7.31 14.26
CA ARG A 274 6.84 8.33 13.53
C ARG A 274 5.88 9.19 12.73
N HIS A 275 5.66 10.43 13.15
CA HIS A 275 4.70 11.32 12.51
C HIS A 275 5.20 12.74 12.34
N MET A 276 4.63 13.45 11.37
CA MET A 276 4.74 14.90 11.24
C MET A 276 3.36 15.52 11.12
N ILE A 277 3.21 16.77 11.60
CA ILE A 277 1.95 17.51 11.56
C ILE A 277 2.12 18.70 10.65
N LEU A 278 1.24 18.79 9.65
CA LEU A 278 1.19 19.85 8.66
C LEU A 278 -0.19 20.48 8.65
N TYR A 279 -0.20 21.77 8.33
CA TYR A 279 -1.43 22.49 8.07
C TYR A 279 -1.40 23.05 6.66
N TYR A 280 -2.54 22.96 5.97
CA TYR A 280 -2.71 23.44 4.60
C TYR A 280 -2.23 24.89 4.43
N GLU A 281 -2.56 25.74 5.39
CA GLU A 281 -2.18 27.16 5.39
C GLU A 281 -0.66 27.37 5.38
N ASP A 282 0.11 26.51 6.06
CA ASP A 282 1.57 26.64 6.10
C ASP A 282 2.20 26.28 4.76
N ILE A 283 1.72 25.21 4.12
CA ILE A 283 2.21 24.77 2.81
C ILE A 283 1.78 25.76 1.73
N ALA A 284 0.57 26.32 1.84
CA ALA A 284 0.06 27.30 0.89
C ALA A 284 0.85 28.62 0.95
N LYS A 285 1.20 29.09 2.15
CA LYS A 285 1.98 30.32 2.35
C LYS A 285 3.47 30.12 2.11
N ASN A 286 4.03 29.00 2.56
CA ASN A 286 5.46 28.73 2.50
C ASN A 286 5.75 27.36 1.86
N ARG A 287 6.17 27.40 0.59
CA ARG A 287 6.50 26.18 -0.16
C ARG A 287 7.74 25.44 0.37
N THR A 288 8.60 26.07 1.17
CA THR A 288 9.77 25.38 1.74
C THR A 288 9.36 24.26 2.70
N LYS A 289 8.14 24.31 3.25
CA LYS A 289 7.56 23.21 4.04
C LYS A 289 7.49 21.89 3.27
N LEU A 290 7.43 21.91 1.95
CA LEU A 290 7.49 20.69 1.14
C LEU A 290 8.87 20.01 1.21
N TYR A 291 9.95 20.77 1.38
CA TYR A 291 11.28 20.18 1.56
C TYR A 291 11.38 19.42 2.88
N GLU A 292 10.79 19.94 3.96
CA GLU A 292 10.68 19.21 5.24
C GLU A 292 9.95 17.87 5.07
N VAL A 293 8.94 17.80 4.20
CA VAL A 293 8.23 16.55 3.88
C VAL A 293 9.12 15.58 3.09
N LEU A 294 9.86 16.09 2.10
CA LEU A 294 10.77 15.24 1.31
C LEU A 294 11.90 14.70 2.20
N ASP A 295 12.44 15.51 3.11
CA ASP A 295 13.42 15.08 4.11
C ASP A 295 12.84 14.08 5.10
N PHE A 296 11.61 14.28 5.55
CA PHE A 296 10.89 13.34 6.41
C PHE A 296 10.69 11.99 5.72
N LEU A 297 10.40 11.99 4.42
CA LEU A 297 10.31 10.77 3.60
C LEU A 297 11.68 10.27 3.09
N LYS A 298 12.76 10.99 3.38
CA LYS A 298 14.14 10.69 2.94
C LYS A 298 14.26 10.45 1.44
N VAL A 299 13.58 11.29 0.66
CA VAL A 299 13.70 11.33 -0.80
C VAL A 299 14.41 12.64 -1.22
N PRO A 300 15.07 12.68 -2.39
CA PRO A 300 15.77 13.87 -2.84
C PRO A 300 14.87 15.13 -2.85
N GLN A 301 15.40 16.25 -2.37
CA GLN A 301 14.68 17.52 -2.46
C GLN A 301 14.57 17.96 -3.92
N ARG A 302 13.34 18.27 -4.36
CA ARG A 302 13.04 18.79 -5.70
C ARG A 302 11.83 19.70 -5.64
N GLU A 303 11.72 20.60 -6.63
CA GLU A 303 10.54 21.43 -6.77
C GLU A 303 9.32 20.56 -7.12
N LEU A 304 8.27 20.60 -6.28
CA LEU A 304 7.02 19.88 -6.51
C LEU A 304 5.97 20.79 -7.15
N LYS A 305 5.24 20.30 -8.16
CA LYS A 305 4.21 21.06 -8.89
C LYS A 305 2.86 20.35 -8.86
N SER A 306 1.79 21.14 -8.87
CA SER A 306 0.41 20.64 -8.96
C SER A 306 -0.37 21.46 -9.97
N ARG A 307 -1.27 20.80 -10.70
CA ARG A 307 -2.23 21.44 -11.60
C ARG A 307 -3.54 21.83 -10.92
N GLN A 308 -3.75 21.43 -9.66
CA GLN A 308 -4.99 21.74 -8.95
C GLN A 308 -5.08 23.22 -8.58
N VAL A 309 -6.28 23.78 -8.73
CA VAL A 309 -6.58 25.17 -8.41
C VAL A 309 -7.50 25.23 -7.18
N LYS A 310 -7.25 26.20 -6.30
CA LYS A 310 -8.12 26.51 -5.15
C LYS A 310 -9.47 27.05 -5.66
N ILE A 311 -10.56 26.39 -5.26
CA ILE A 311 -11.94 26.75 -5.65
C ILE A 311 -12.37 28.05 -4.98
N HIS A 312 -12.53 28.04 -3.65
CA HIS A 312 -12.96 29.21 -2.90
C HIS A 312 -11.76 30.14 -2.60
N LYS A 313 -11.71 31.29 -3.28
CA LYS A 313 -10.72 32.37 -3.10
C LYS A 313 -11.36 33.61 -2.48
N GLY A 314 -10.57 34.43 -1.77
CA GLY A 314 -11.03 35.65 -1.11
C GLY A 314 -11.95 35.40 0.08
N SER A 315 -12.62 36.47 0.53
CA SER A 315 -13.42 36.52 1.75
C SER A 315 -14.48 35.41 1.84
N LEU A 316 -14.66 34.86 3.04
CA LEU A 316 -15.70 33.86 3.33
C LEU A 316 -17.12 34.39 3.12
N SER A 317 -17.34 35.70 3.32
CA SER A 317 -18.64 36.34 3.08
C SER A 317 -19.14 36.16 1.65
N ASN A 318 -18.24 35.99 0.69
CA ASN A 318 -18.60 35.75 -0.72
C ASN A 318 -19.07 34.32 -0.97
N HIS A 319 -18.86 33.40 -0.03
CA HIS A 319 -19.08 31.96 -0.19
C HIS A 319 -20.13 31.39 0.77
N VAL A 320 -20.92 32.24 1.44
CA VAL A 320 -21.96 31.85 2.40
C VAL A 320 -23.21 32.68 2.14
N GLU A 321 -24.38 32.05 2.22
CA GLU A 321 -25.66 32.74 1.98
C GLU A 321 -26.07 33.60 3.18
N ASN A 322 -26.11 33.02 4.38
CA ASN A 322 -26.46 33.72 5.63
C ASN A 322 -25.23 34.20 6.42
N TRP A 323 -24.33 34.95 5.76
CA TRP A 323 -23.05 35.36 6.35
C TRP A 323 -23.19 36.14 7.67
N GLU A 324 -24.14 37.07 7.76
CA GLU A 324 -24.35 37.89 8.96
C GLU A 324 -24.71 37.05 10.19
N GLU A 325 -25.55 36.03 10.02
CA GLU A 325 -25.92 35.10 11.09
C GLU A 325 -24.72 34.25 11.53
N VAL A 326 -23.90 33.79 10.58
CA VAL A 326 -22.68 33.02 10.86
C VAL A 326 -21.68 33.87 11.62
N GLN A 327 -21.48 35.12 11.20
CA GLN A 327 -20.62 36.08 11.89
C GLN A 327 -21.12 36.32 13.32
N ALA A 328 -22.42 36.57 13.51
CA ALA A 328 -23.02 36.76 14.82
C ALA A 328 -22.87 35.53 15.71
N ALA A 329 -23.07 34.32 15.17
CA ALA A 329 -22.96 33.06 15.92
C ALA A 329 -21.52 32.75 16.37
N LEU A 330 -20.51 33.20 15.63
CA LEU A 330 -19.10 33.01 16.00
C LEU A 330 -18.52 34.17 16.82
N GLN A 331 -19.17 35.34 16.79
CA GLN A 331 -18.74 36.50 17.56
C GLN A 331 -18.76 36.18 19.06
N GLY A 332 -17.68 36.53 19.76
CA GLY A 332 -17.54 36.25 21.19
C GLY A 332 -17.18 34.80 21.54
N THR A 333 -16.99 33.93 20.54
CA THR A 333 -16.53 32.55 20.74
C THR A 333 -15.03 32.42 20.42
N GLN A 334 -14.41 31.30 20.83
CA GLN A 334 -13.03 30.97 20.45
C GLN A 334 -12.83 30.82 18.93
N TYR A 335 -13.92 30.61 18.18
CA TYR A 335 -13.91 30.44 16.73
C TYR A 335 -14.02 31.74 15.95
N LYS A 336 -14.12 32.90 16.63
CA LYS A 336 -14.16 34.22 15.99
C LYS A 336 -13.01 34.38 14.98
N ALA A 337 -11.82 33.89 15.31
CA ALA A 337 -10.65 33.98 14.44
C ALA A 337 -10.85 33.33 13.05
N PHE A 338 -11.79 32.39 12.89
CA PHE A 338 -12.07 31.78 11.59
C PHE A 338 -12.77 32.73 10.60
N LEU A 339 -13.32 33.85 11.06
CA LEU A 339 -13.94 34.87 10.21
C LEU A 339 -12.88 35.67 9.42
N ASP A 340 -11.73 35.96 10.05
CA ASP A 340 -10.75 36.92 9.54
C ASP A 340 -9.54 36.27 8.83
N ILE A 341 -9.32 34.97 9.03
CA ILE A 341 -8.14 34.28 8.48
C ILE A 341 -8.33 33.98 6.99
N ASP A 342 -7.82 34.89 6.16
CA ASP A 342 -7.49 34.63 4.77
C ASP A 342 -6.00 34.35 4.58
N TYR A 343 -5.70 33.44 3.64
CA TYR A 343 -4.34 32.96 3.35
C TYR A 343 -4.15 32.60 1.89
#